data_AF-A0A2P4PGS0-F1
#
_entry.id   AF-A0A2P4PGS0-F1
#
_cell.length_a   1.000
_cell.length_b   1.000
_cell.length_c   1.000
_cell.angle_alpha   90.00
_cell.angle_beta   90.00
_cell.angle_gamma   90.00
#
_symmetry.space_group_name_H-M   'P 1'
#
loop_
_entity.id
_entity.type
_entity.pdbx_description
1 polymer ?
#
loop_
_entity_poly.entity_id
_entity_poly.type
_entity_poly.pdbx_seq_one_letter_code
_entity_poly.pdbx_strand_id
1 'polypeptide(L)'
;MSTVLIGKILGWIGFITLIHSTYSTYEHLSYLKAVEKANDMPIEITVECLFSVIIFAISVILVAGPLKPILMKSEMVKKSIDKVDTRPSFNTFNHRGRIIKSSLDI
;
A
#
# COMPACT_ATOMS: atom_id res chain seq x y z
N MET A 1 0.49 11.28 -4.46
CA MET A 1 1.80 10.66 -4.82
C MET A 1 2.86 10.92 -3.75
N SER A 2 2.98 12.15 -3.24
CA SER A 2 3.88 12.49 -2.12
C SER A 2 3.58 11.75 -0.82
N THR A 3 2.31 11.68 -0.39
CA THR A 3 1.91 11.04 0.88
C THR A 3 2.19 9.54 0.91
N VAL A 4 1.97 8.85 -0.20
CA VAL A 4 2.26 7.40 -0.33
C VAL A 4 3.76 7.15 -0.31
N LEU A 5 4.56 8.02 -0.94
CA LEU A 5 6.02 7.90 -0.89
C LEU A 5 6.53 8.10 0.55
N ILE A 6 6.03 9.13 1.24
CA ILE A 6 6.32 9.37 2.65
C ILE A 6 5.92 8.15 3.49
N GLY A 7 4.71 7.61 3.30
CA GLY A 7 4.25 6.41 3.98
C GLY A 7 5.16 5.20 3.75
N LYS A 8 5.63 4.97 2.52
CA LYS A 8 6.58 3.88 2.22
C LYS A 8 7.93 4.07 2.93
N ILE A 9 8.45 5.29 2.98
CA ILE A 9 9.71 5.60 3.67
C ILE A 9 9.55 5.39 5.18
N LEU A 10 8.48 5.91 5.78
CA LEU A 10 8.18 5.66 7.20
C LEU A 10 7.99 4.16 7.49
N GLY A 11 7.39 3.41 6.57
CA GLY A 11 7.21 1.97 6.71
C GLY A 11 8.54 1.22 6.77
N TRP A 12 9.49 1.57 5.90
CA TRP A 12 10.84 1.01 5.95
C TRP A 12 11.58 1.38 7.23
N ILE A 13 11.49 2.64 7.67
CA ILE A 13 12.09 3.10 8.92
C ILE A 13 11.51 2.31 10.10
N GLY A 14 10.18 2.27 10.24
CA GLY A 14 9.50 1.56 11.33
C GLY A 14 9.79 0.05 11.33
N PHE A 15 9.96 -0.56 10.16
CA PHE A 15 10.33 -1.96 10.05
C PHE A 15 11.77 -2.23 10.50
N ILE A 16 12.71 -1.39 10.08
CA ILE A 16 14.13 -1.51 10.49
C ILE A 16 14.28 -1.28 11.99
N THR A 17 13.63 -0.26 12.56
CA THR A 17 13.69 0.00 14.01
C THR A 17 13.00 -1.10 14.82
N LEU A 18 11.94 -1.72 14.29
CA LEU A 18 11.30 -2.88 14.93
C LEU A 18 12.23 -4.10 14.95
N ILE A 19 12.94 -4.36 13.85
CA ILE A 19 13.97 -5.42 13.80
C ILE A 19 15.09 -5.11 14.78
N HIS A 20 15.54 -3.85 14.85
CA HIS A 20 16.58 -3.42 15.79
C HIS A 20 16.16 -3.70 17.24
N SER A 21 14.97 -3.27 17.65
CA SER A 21 14.44 -3.52 19.00
C SER A 21 14.27 -5.03 19.29
N THR A 22 13.88 -5.82 18.29
CA THR A 22 13.80 -7.28 18.42
C THR A 22 15.17 -7.91 18.64
N TYR A 23 16.18 -7.45 17.92
CA TYR A 23 17.56 -7.90 18.08
C TYR A 23 18.10 -7.52 19.47
N SER A 24 17.91 -6.27 19.91
CA SER A 24 18.32 -5.83 21.25
C SER A 24 17.63 -6.63 22.35
N THR A 25 16.34 -6.95 22.19
CA THR A 25 15.60 -7.82 23.09
C THR A 25 16.22 -9.22 23.15
N TYR A 26 16.54 -9.80 22.00
CA TYR A 26 17.14 -11.13 21.90
C TYR A 26 18.51 -11.18 22.57
N GLU A 27 19.37 -10.21 22.29
CA GLU A 27 20.70 -10.10 22.89
C GLU A 27 20.61 -9.92 24.42
N HIS A 28 19.74 -9.03 24.89
CA HIS A 28 19.54 -8.78 26.32
C HIS A 28 19.05 -10.03 27.06
N LEU A 29 18.09 -10.75 26.49
CA LEU A 29 17.60 -12.01 27.07
C LEU A 29 18.64 -13.12 27.02
N SER A 30 19.46 -13.19 25.96
CA SER A 30 20.58 -14.14 25.87
C SER A 30 21.61 -13.87 26.97
N TYR A 31 21.95 -12.60 27.20
CA TYR A 31 22.85 -12.17 28.26
C TYR A 31 22.30 -12.52 29.66
N LEU A 32 21.04 -12.18 29.95
CA LEU A 32 20.44 -12.48 31.25
C LEU A 32 20.42 -13.97 31.56
N LYS A 33 20.16 -14.81 30.55
CA LYS A 33 20.23 -16.27 30.66
C LYS A 33 21.65 -16.75 30.98
N ALA A 34 22.65 -16.18 30.32
CA ALA A 34 24.05 -16.55 30.57
C ALA A 34 24.55 -16.17 31.97
N VAL A 35 23.96 -15.13 32.57
CA VAL A 35 24.35 -14.61 33.91
C VAL A 35 23.38 -15.08 35.00
N GLU A 36 22.40 -15.94 34.69
CA GLU A 36 21.36 -16.44 35.62
C GLU A 36 20.61 -15.33 36.37
N LYS A 37 20.41 -14.18 35.71
CA LYS A 37 19.65 -13.05 36.28
C LYS A 37 18.15 -13.16 35.94
N ALA A 38 17.34 -12.47 36.74
CA ALA A 38 15.91 -12.35 36.48
C ALA A 38 15.64 -11.69 35.12
N ASN A 39 14.54 -12.09 34.48
CA ASN A 39 14.09 -11.52 33.21
C ASN A 39 13.47 -10.13 33.46
N ASP A 40 14.33 -9.12 33.57
CA ASP A 40 13.93 -7.73 33.56
C ASP A 40 14.19 -7.13 32.17
N MET A 41 13.29 -6.31 31.65
CA MET A 41 13.43 -5.70 30.33
C MET A 41 13.66 -4.21 30.50
N PRO A 42 14.75 -3.64 29.96
CA PRO A 42 14.98 -2.21 30.06
C PRO A 42 13.85 -1.44 29.37
N ILE A 43 13.47 -0.34 30.01
CA ILE A 43 12.42 0.55 29.52
C ILE A 43 12.75 1.13 28.14
N GLU A 44 14.03 1.35 27.85
CA GLU A 44 14.51 1.88 26.58
C GLU A 44 14.13 0.97 25.39
N ILE A 45 14.38 -0.34 25.49
CA ILE A 45 14.03 -1.32 24.44
C ILE A 45 12.51 -1.40 24.28
N THR A 46 11.77 -1.33 25.39
CA THR A 46 10.30 -1.40 25.39
C THR A 46 9.69 -0.16 24.70
N VAL A 47 10.21 1.02 24.98
CA VAL A 47 9.79 2.28 24.36
C VAL A 47 10.15 2.30 22.87
N GLU A 48 11.35 1.83 22.50
CA GLU A 48 11.77 1.72 21.11
C GLU A 48 10.86 0.77 20.31
N CYS A 49 10.49 -0.37 20.89
CA CYS A 49 9.54 -1.32 20.30
C CYS A 49 8.18 -0.66 20.06
N LEU A 50 7.62 -0.02 21.09
CA LEU A 50 6.32 0.63 21.02
C LEU A 50 6.31 1.75 19.97
N PHE A 51 7.37 2.56 19.93
CA PHE A 51 7.51 3.65 18.97
C PHE A 51 7.62 3.13 17.54
N SER A 52 8.38 2.04 17.33
CA SER A 52 8.51 1.38 16.03
C SER A 52 7.16 0.86 15.50
N VAL A 53 6.36 0.24 16.37
CA VAL A 53 5.01 -0.23 16.03
C VAL A 53 4.09 0.93 15.65
N ILE A 54 4.13 2.04 16.40
CA ILE A 54 3.31 3.23 16.10
C ILE A 54 3.69 3.83 14.74
N ILE A 55 4.98 4.00 14.46
CA ILE A 55 5.46 4.48 13.16
C ILE A 55 4.98 3.56 12.04
N PHE A 56 5.13 2.25 12.22
CA PHE A 56 4.73 1.27 11.22
C PHE A 56 3.21 1.32 10.98
N ALA A 57 2.39 1.44 12.02
CA ALA A 57 0.94 1.58 11.88
C ALA A 57 0.55 2.85 11.10
N ILE A 58 1.17 3.99 11.41
CA ILE A 58 0.96 5.26 10.67
C ILE A 58 1.34 5.09 9.20
N SER A 59 2.44 4.39 8.92
CA SER A 59 2.90 4.14 7.56
C SER A 59 1.85 3.39 6.72
N VAL A 60 1.21 2.36 7.30
CA VAL A 60 0.18 1.55 6.63
C VAL A 60 -1.02 2.41 6.29
N ILE A 61 -1.47 3.27 7.21
CA ILE A 61 -2.59 4.18 7.00
C ILE A 61 -2.30 5.15 5.83
N LEU A 62 -1.09 5.69 5.77
CA LEU A 62 -0.68 6.61 4.70
C LEU A 62 -0.60 5.92 3.33
N VAL A 63 -0.26 4.63 3.30
CA VAL A 63 -0.15 3.85 2.07
C VAL A 63 -1.50 3.30 1.59
N ALA A 64 -2.44 3.03 2.50
CA ALA A 64 -3.75 2.43 2.20
C ALA A 64 -4.56 3.21 1.16
N GLY A 65 -4.32 4.51 1.03
CA GLY A 65 -4.97 5.37 0.06
C GLY A 65 -6.42 5.72 0.44
N PRO A 66 -7.06 6.61 -0.32
CA PRO A 66 -8.41 7.06 0.00
C PRO A 66 -9.45 5.98 -0.30
N LEU A 67 -10.48 5.91 0.54
CA LEU A 67 -11.65 5.09 0.30
C LEU A 67 -12.41 5.61 -0.93
N LYS A 68 -12.94 4.68 -1.73
CA LYS A 68 -13.79 5.03 -2.89
C LYS A 68 -15.23 5.28 -2.43
N PRO A 69 -15.95 6.22 -3.07
CA PRO A 69 -17.36 6.47 -2.74
C PRO A 69 -18.23 5.26 -3.11
N ILE A 70 -19.22 4.96 -2.26
CA ILE A 70 -20.13 3.81 -2.43
C ILE A 70 -21.18 4.06 -3.53
N LEU A 71 -21.52 5.33 -3.78
CA LEU A 71 -22.58 5.71 -4.72
C LEU A 71 -22.14 5.50 -6.17
N MET A 72 -22.85 4.63 -6.91
CA MET A 72 -22.60 4.43 -8.33
C MET A 72 -22.76 5.71 -9.15
N LYS A 73 -23.67 6.61 -8.73
CA LYS A 73 -23.87 7.92 -9.38
C LYS A 73 -22.57 8.73 -9.50
N SER A 74 -21.72 8.73 -8.47
CA SER A 74 -20.45 9.49 -8.51
C SER A 74 -19.43 8.90 -9.48
N GLU A 75 -19.50 7.60 -9.77
CA GLU A 75 -18.65 6.96 -10.78
C GLU A 75 -19.25 7.08 -12.20
N MET A 76 -20.58 7.04 -12.33
CA MET A 76 -21.25 7.18 -13.63
C MET A 76 -21.08 8.57 -14.26
N VAL A 77 -21.07 9.63 -13.45
CA VAL A 77 -20.83 11.01 -13.93
C VAL A 77 -19.45 11.16 -14.58
N LYS A 78 -18.47 10.32 -14.22
CA LYS A 78 -17.11 10.36 -14.79
C LYS A 78 -17.01 9.68 -16.16
N LYS A 79 -18.05 8.97 -16.62
CA LYS A 79 -18.05 8.22 -17.88
C LYS A 79 -18.87 8.95 -18.95
N SER A 80 -18.31 9.06 -20.16
CA SER A 80 -19.05 9.53 -21.34
C SER A 80 -20.06 8.48 -21.80
N ILE A 81 -21.17 8.94 -22.40
CA ILE A 81 -22.21 8.08 -22.97
C ILE A 81 -21.63 7.10 -24.01
N ASP A 82 -20.68 7.55 -24.83
CA ASP A 82 -20.07 6.72 -25.88
C ASP A 82 -19.38 5.47 -25.30
N LYS A 83 -18.79 5.59 -24.10
CA LYS A 83 -18.12 4.47 -23.41
C LYS A 83 -19.11 3.51 -22.77
N VAL A 84 -20.30 3.99 -22.41
CA VAL A 84 -21.35 3.15 -21.82
C VAL A 84 -22.12 2.43 -22.92
N ASP A 85 -22.27 3.07 -24.09
CA ASP A 85 -23.09 2.56 -25.19
C ASP A 85 -22.33 1.70 -26.22
N THR A 86 -21.02 1.45 -26.04
CA THR A 86 -20.21 0.63 -26.97
C THR A 86 -20.67 -0.84 -27.08
N ARG A 87 -21.65 -1.29 -26.27
CA ARG A 87 -22.26 -2.64 -26.23
C ARG A 87 -21.43 -3.73 -26.94
N PRO A 88 -20.30 -4.18 -26.35
CA PRO A 88 -19.29 -4.96 -27.06
C PRO A 88 -19.82 -6.28 -27.63
N SER A 89 -20.79 -6.89 -26.94
CA SER A 89 -21.44 -8.13 -27.36
C SER A 89 -22.28 -7.99 -28.64
N PHE A 90 -22.58 -6.78 -29.08
CA PHE A 90 -23.40 -6.48 -30.27
C PHE A 90 -22.61 -5.71 -31.34
N ASN A 91 -21.28 -5.69 -31.24
CA ASN A 91 -20.47 -5.03 -32.26
C ASN A 91 -20.59 -5.76 -33.60
N THR A 92 -20.90 -5.00 -34.65
CA THR A 92 -20.88 -5.47 -36.04
C THR A 92 -19.68 -4.88 -36.75
N PHE A 93 -18.97 -5.69 -37.53
CA PHE A 93 -17.76 -5.24 -38.25
C PHE A 93 -18.05 -4.68 -39.65
N ASN A 94 -19.32 -4.58 -40.03
CA ASN A 94 -19.79 -4.09 -41.33
C ASN A 94 -19.93 -2.56 -41.38
N HIS A 95 -19.04 -1.84 -40.70
CA HIS A 95 -18.98 -0.38 -40.70
C HIS A 95 -18.02 0.18 -41.78
N ARG A 96 -18.17 1.48 -42.08
CA ARG A 96 -17.34 2.21 -43.08
C ARG A 96 -15.84 2.17 -42.80
N GLY A 97 -15.45 1.98 -41.53
CA GLY A 97 -14.04 1.85 -41.12
C GLY A 97 -13.31 0.69 -41.81
N ARG A 98 -14.03 -0.36 -42.22
CA ARG A 98 -13.46 -1.49 -42.97
C ARG A 98 -12.89 -1.07 -44.33
N ILE A 99 -13.60 -0.20 -45.05
CA ILE A 99 -13.19 0.28 -46.38
C ILE A 99 -12.09 1.33 -46.23
N ILE A 100 -12.26 2.26 -45.29
CA ILE A 100 -11.32 3.37 -45.06
C ILE A 100 -9.94 2.84 -44.62
N LYS A 101 -9.89 1.83 -43.74
CA LYS A 101 -8.63 1.21 -43.33
C LYS A 101 -7.96 0.48 -44.50
N SER A 102 -8.72 -0.31 -45.26
CA SER A 102 -8.21 -1.05 -46.41
C SER A 102 -7.69 -0.15 -47.55
N SER A 103 -8.18 1.08 -47.69
CA SER A 103 -7.68 2.06 -48.66
C SER A 103 -6.44 2.83 -48.19
N LEU A 104 -6.10 2.74 -46.89
CA LEU A 104 -4.96 3.41 -46.26
C LEU A 104 -3.74 2.47 -46.12
N ASP A 105 -3.89 1.17 -46.40
CA ASP A 105 -2.83 0.15 -46.39
C ASP A 105 -2.01 0.17 -47.70
N ILE A 106 -1.44 1.34 -48.06
CA ILE A 106 -0.36 1.50 -49.06
C ILE A 106 0.97 1.62 -48.32
#